data_AF-A0A949MHQ2-F1
#
_entry.id   AF-A0A949MHQ2-F1
#
_cell.length_a   1.000
_cell.length_b   1.000
_cell.length_c   1.000
_cell.angle_alpha   90.00
_cell.angle_beta   90.00
_cell.angle_gamma   90.00
#
_symmetry.space_group_name_H-M   'P 1'
#
loop_
_entity.id
_entity.type
_entity.pdbx_description
1 polymer ?
#
loop_
_entity_poly.entity_id
_entity_poly.type
_entity_poly.pdbx_seq_one_letter_code
_entity_poly.pdbx_strand_id
1 'polypeptide(L)' 'IKPKELSVICGLDPEGNKLFKAAADKMHFSARTAHRVLKVARTIADLSAVADIKTEHLAEALQYRLGADAE' A
#
# COMPACT_ATOMS: atom_id res chain seq x y z
N ILE A 1 -8.00 -11.89 5.58
CA ILE A 1 -8.34 -10.99 4.45
C ILE A 1 -7.60 -11.50 3.22
N LYS A 2 -8.31 -11.93 2.16
CA LYS A 2 -7.68 -12.47 0.94
C LYS A 2 -7.12 -11.32 0.07
N PRO A 3 -6.06 -11.54 -0.73
CA PRO A 3 -5.44 -10.50 -1.58
C PRO A 3 -6.42 -9.83 -2.56
N LYS A 4 -7.47 -10.54 -2.98
CA LYS A 4 -8.51 -10.02 -3.89
C LYS A 4 -9.49 -9.07 -3.20
N GLU A 5 -9.63 -9.16 -1.87
CA GLU A 5 -10.50 -8.28 -1.09
C GLU A 5 -9.80 -6.95 -0.79
N LEU A 6 -8.48 -6.94 -0.65
CA LEU A 6 -7.70 -5.73 -0.40
C LEU A 6 -7.76 -4.71 -1.54
N SER A 7 -7.87 -5.18 -2.78
CA SER A 7 -8.05 -4.31 -3.95
C SER A 7 -9.42 -3.59 -3.92
N VAL A 8 -10.42 -4.21 -3.28
CA VAL A 8 -11.80 -3.71 -3.18
C VAL A 8 -11.99 -2.86 -1.92
N ILE A 9 -11.27 -3.17 -0.84
CA ILE A 9 -11.39 -2.50 0.46
C ILE A 9 -10.63 -1.16 0.50
N CYS A 10 -9.53 -1.02 -0.23
CA CYS A 10 -8.63 0.11 -0.03
C CYS A 10 -9.06 1.42 -0.71
N GLY A 11 -10.14 1.45 -1.51
CA GLY A 11 -10.65 2.70 -2.09
C GLY A 11 -9.58 3.54 -2.78
N LEU A 12 -8.61 2.89 -3.42
CA LEU A 12 -7.44 3.58 -3.97
C LEU A 12 -7.86 4.42 -5.17
N ASP A 13 -7.44 5.69 -5.16
CA ASP A 13 -7.49 6.54 -6.34
C ASP A 13 -6.79 5.86 -7.54
N PRO A 14 -7.16 6.23 -8.78
CA PRO A 14 -6.57 5.66 -10.00
C PRO A 14 -5.04 5.74 -10.02
N GLU A 15 -4.47 6.80 -9.45
CA GLU A 15 -3.03 6.99 -9.31
C GLU A 15 -2.41 6.06 -8.26
N GLY A 16 -3.05 5.92 -7.09
CA GLY A 16 -2.63 4.99 -6.04
C GLY A 16 -2.59 3.55 -6.53
N ASN A 17 -3.58 3.14 -7.33
CA ASN A 17 -3.61 1.80 -7.92
C ASN A 17 -2.51 1.58 -8.96
N LYS A 18 -2.21 2.59 -9.80
CA LYS A 18 -1.08 2.53 -10.75
C LYS A 18 0.25 2.39 -10.01
N LEU A 19 0.46 3.22 -8.99
CA LEU A 19 1.69 3.21 -8.19
C LEU A 19 1.87 1.88 -7.45
N PHE A 20 0.80 1.35 -6.84
CA PHE A 20 0.83 0.06 -6.17
C PHE A 20 1.16 -1.09 -7.14
N LYS A 21 0.53 -1.13 -8.32
CA LYS A 21 0.85 -2.13 -9.35
C LYS A 21 2.30 -2.02 -9.83
N ALA A 22 2.78 -0.81 -10.11
CA ALA A 22 4.16 -0.61 -10.55
C ALA A 22 5.18 -1.06 -9.48
N ALA A 23 4.92 -0.76 -8.21
CA ALA A 23 5.76 -1.22 -7.12
C ALA A 23 5.69 -2.75 -6.94
N ALA A 24 4.49 -3.33 -7.03
CA ALA A 24 4.29 -4.76 -6.90
C ALA A 24 4.99 -5.56 -8.01
N ASP A 25 4.97 -5.04 -9.24
CA ASP A 25 5.65 -5.62 -10.40
C ASP A 25 7.17 -5.51 -10.25
N LYS A 26 7.67 -4.30 -9.95
CA LYS A 26 9.11 -4.03 -9.81
C LYS A 26 9.77 -4.77 -8.64
N MET A 27 9.03 -5.04 -7.57
CA MET A 27 9.54 -5.67 -6.34
C MET A 27 9.04 -7.11 -6.14
N HIS A 28 8.38 -7.68 -7.14
CA HIS A 28 7.81 -9.04 -7.10
C HIS A 28 7.06 -9.32 -5.80
N PHE A 29 6.12 -8.43 -5.45
CA PHE A 29 5.37 -8.55 -4.20
C PHE A 29 4.65 -9.90 -4.11
N SER A 30 5.00 -10.69 -3.10
CA SER A 30 4.13 -11.78 -2.67
C SER A 30 2.82 -11.21 -2.13
N ALA A 31 1.76 -12.02 -2.14
CA ALA A 31 0.46 -11.63 -1.57
C ALA A 31 0.58 -11.13 -0.11
N ARG A 32 1.56 -11.64 0.64
CA ARG A 32 1.86 -11.21 2.01
C ARG A 32 2.49 -9.82 2.05
N THR A 33 3.43 -9.55 1.16
CA THR A 33 4.07 -8.24 1.05
C THR A 33 3.06 -7.17 0.65
N ALA A 34 2.25 -7.45 -0.37
CA ALA A 34 1.16 -6.58 -0.81
C ALA A 34 0.22 -6.22 0.35
N HIS A 35 -0.18 -7.21 1.14
CA HIS A 35 -1.03 -6.99 2.32
C HIS A 35 -0.36 -6.13 3.39
N ARG A 36 0.93 -6.34 3.65
CA ARG A 36 1.68 -5.54 4.64
C ARG A 36 1.76 -4.07 4.22
N VAL A 37 2.03 -3.80 2.95
CA VAL A 37 2.05 -2.44 2.39
C VAL A 37 0.70 -1.76 2.56
N LEU A 38 -0.39 -2.44 2.19
CA LEU A 38 -1.74 -1.88 2.34
C LEU A 38 -2.14 -1.64 3.80
N LYS A 39 -1.70 -2.50 4.72
CA LYS A 39 -1.92 -2.28 6.16
C LYS A 39 -1.19 -1.04 6.66
N VAL A 40 0.06 -0.85 6.26
CA VAL A 40 0.84 0.35 6.63
C VAL A 40 0.21 1.59 6.02
N ALA A 41 -0.17 1.55 4.73
CA ALA A 41 -0.85 2.66 4.07
C ALA A 41 -2.17 3.02 4.77
N ARG A 42 -2.92 2.02 5.26
CA ARG A 42 -4.13 2.25 6.05
C ARG A 42 -3.83 2.92 7.38
N THR A 43 -2.81 2.46 8.10
CA THR A 43 -2.38 3.10 9.36
C THR A 43 -1.98 4.56 9.14
N ILE A 44 -1.27 4.86 8.05
CA ILE A 44 -0.90 6.24 7.71
C ILE A 44 -2.16 7.08 7.40
N ALA A 45 -3.10 6.54 6.63
CA ALA A 45 -4.36 7.23 6.35
C ALA A 45 -5.16 7.52 7.64
N ASP A 46 -5.20 6.54 8.55
CA ASP A 46 -5.84 6.70 9.86
C ASP A 46 -5.12 7.76 10.72
N LEU A 47 -3.79 7.85 10.65
CA LEU A 47 -3.01 8.91 11.32
C LEU A 47 -3.27 10.30 10.72
N SER A 48 -3.51 10.38 9.42
CA SER A 48 -3.92 11.61 8.74
C SER A 48 -5.41 11.97 8.94
N ALA A 49 -6.15 11.16 9.72
CA ALA A 49 -7.60 11.28 9.91
C ALA A 49 -8.40 11.27 8.59
N VAL A 50 -7.92 10.53 7.58
CA VAL A 50 -8.56 10.39 6.27
C VAL A 50 -9.23 9.02 6.16
N ALA A 51 -10.48 8.99 5.69
CA ALA A 51 -11.23 7.75 5.53
C ALA A 51 -10.67 6.86 4.40
N ASP A 52 -10.15 7.48 3.35
CA ASP A 52 -9.64 6.82 2.14
C ASP A 52 -8.11 6.80 2.06
N ILE A 53 -7.57 5.74 1.46
CA ILE A 53 -6.14 5.62 1.24
C ILE A 53 -5.77 6.37 -0.04
N LYS A 54 -5.14 7.53 0.13
CA LYS A 54 -4.58 8.33 -0.97
C LYS A 54 -3.23 7.81 -1.45
N THR A 55 -2.84 8.25 -2.64
CA THR A 55 -1.54 7.95 -3.25
C THR A 55 -0.36 8.29 -2.34
N GLU A 56 -0.44 9.38 -1.57
CA GLU A 56 0.60 9.80 -0.63
C GLU A 56 0.84 8.76 0.48
N HIS A 57 -0.23 8.24 1.08
CA HIS A 57 -0.13 7.23 2.15
C HIS A 57 0.48 5.93 1.63
N LEU A 58 0.18 5.59 0.37
CA LEU A 58 0.69 4.40 -0.27
C LEU A 58 2.16 4.54 -0.69
N ALA A 59 2.56 5.71 -1.17
CA ALA A 59 3.96 6.04 -1.46
C ALA A 59 4.81 6.01 -0.17
N GLU A 60 4.27 6.52 0.93
CA GLU A 60 4.94 6.52 2.22
C GLU A 60 5.05 5.10 2.80
N ALA A 61 3.99 4.29 2.71
CA ALA A 61 4.02 2.88 3.10
C ALA A 61 5.05 2.05 2.31
N LEU A 62 5.19 2.33 1.02
CA LEU A 62 6.22 1.71 0.17
C LEU A 62 7.63 2.14 0.58
N GLN A 63 7.82 3.40 0.93
CA GLN A 63 9.08 3.92 1.47
C GLN A 63 9.45 3.27 2.79
N TYR A 64 8.50 3.12 3.71
CA TYR A 64 8.72 2.40 4.97
C TYR A 64 9.15 0.95 4.74
N ARG A 65 8.65 0.30 3.69
CA ARG A 65 9.08 -1.06 3.34
C ARG A 65 10.50 -1.07 2.76
N LEU A 66 10.81 -0.13 1.88
CA LEU A 66 12.14 -0.01 1.26
C LEU A 66 13.23 0.32 2.26
N GLY A 67 12.93 1.15 3.26
CA GLY A 67 13.88 1.51 4.32
C GLY A 67 14.05 0.44 5.40
N ALA A 68 13.07 -0.46 5.59
CA ALA A 68 13.11 -1.47 6.66
C ALA A 68 13.74 -2.81 6.26
N ASP A 69 13.92 -3.08 4.95
CA ASP A 69 14.67 -4.23 4.42
C ASP A 69 16.16 -3.85 4.15
N ALA A 70 16.63 -2.72 4.68
CA ALA A 70 18.02 -2.26 4.65
C ALA A 70 18.68 -2.40 6.04
N GLU A 71 18.71 -3.62 6.58
CA GLU A 71 19.62 -4.05 7.66
C GLU A 71 19.79 -5.58 7.58
#